data_AF-A0A420N8W3-F1
#
_entry.id   AF-A0A420N8W3-F1
#
_cell.length_a   1.000
_cell.length_b   1.000
_cell.length_c   1.000
_cell.angle_alpha   90.00
_cell.angle_beta   90.00
_cell.angle_gamma   90.00
#
_symmetry.space_group_name_H-M   'P 1'
#
loop_
_entity.id
_entity.type
_entity.pdbx_description
1 polymer ?
#
loop_
_entity_poly.entity_id
_entity_poly.type
_entity_poly.pdbx_seq_one_letter_code
_entity_poly.pdbx_strand_id
1 'polypeptide(L)'
;MDISDIPSSQETVEDPTLPGSSAEGATIILTPENAEARLAFSEVAEWLQGQSEDPHLQAARQHTRKCMWISSKQQNDREIGRLLRATSENLSSSSPISSPRDPKSSFRSNKSEDKSQEQLIWKGHYFISLDQPPRNPSRGWVVGSLRDGPHLNDIVLCLRSGNEKMYKVRRNHAILQIDEISFIYVQPITERSITMVNGDKISRKRVFNQSSARLAFGSLYYRIQYARGSYADDYPSRVKRYLDEHLQIPKTLLELSLTPTPSESSPITIGQWTVSAGTVGKGASGMVSIASNDHGQRVALKRVQVGRDREHTRKVQTKLETLAALCQRKNENRLLRLIEVITDDVRSANRIADVWFVQEPAAQDILSTALTRGLFKQGRER
;
A
#
# COMPACT_ATOMS: atom_id res chain seq x y z
N MET A 1 -56.16 11.05 -6.28
CA MET A 1 -55.28 10.37 -5.30
C MET A 1 -53.99 10.10 -6.04
N ASP A 2 -53.00 10.94 -5.81
CA ASP A 2 -51.68 10.85 -6.42
C ASP A 2 -50.95 9.62 -5.90
N ILE A 3 -50.50 8.79 -6.83
CA ILE A 3 -49.57 7.70 -6.56
C ILE A 3 -48.20 8.37 -6.47
N SER A 4 -47.83 8.72 -5.25
CA SER A 4 -46.51 9.24 -4.91
C SER A 4 -45.41 8.28 -5.36
N ASP A 5 -44.51 8.80 -6.19
CA ASP A 5 -43.21 8.24 -6.52
C ASP A 5 -42.49 7.76 -5.25
N ILE A 6 -42.30 6.45 -5.14
CA ILE A 6 -41.38 5.86 -4.17
C ILE A 6 -39.98 5.96 -4.79
N PRO A 7 -39.05 6.73 -4.23
CA PRO A 7 -37.68 6.77 -4.74
C PRO A 7 -37.02 5.43 -4.43
N SER A 8 -36.71 4.65 -5.46
CA SER A 8 -35.90 3.44 -5.34
C SER A 8 -34.45 3.85 -5.06
N SER A 9 -34.12 4.00 -3.78
CA SER A 9 -32.80 4.42 -3.32
C SER A 9 -32.01 3.22 -2.80
N GLN A 10 -31.60 2.32 -3.68
CA GLN A 10 -30.45 1.44 -3.47
C GLN A 10 -29.77 1.19 -4.82
N GLU A 11 -28.86 2.08 -5.23
CA GLU A 11 -27.87 1.69 -6.24
C GLU A 11 -27.05 0.53 -5.67
N THR A 12 -27.04 -0.60 -6.37
CA THR A 12 -26.18 -1.73 -6.04
C THR A 12 -24.73 -1.23 -6.02
N VAL A 13 -24.08 -1.27 -4.86
CA VAL A 13 -22.65 -1.01 -4.76
C VAL A 13 -21.95 -2.10 -5.55
N GLU A 14 -21.43 -1.77 -6.74
CA GLU A 14 -20.61 -2.69 -7.51
C GLU A 14 -19.36 -3.01 -6.69
N ASP A 15 -19.29 -4.22 -6.10
CA ASP A 15 -18.07 -4.72 -5.47
C ASP A 15 -17.22 -5.42 -6.55
N PRO A 16 -16.11 -4.79 -6.95
CA PRO A 16 -15.27 -5.23 -8.05
C PRO A 16 -14.36 -6.40 -7.67
N THR A 17 -14.35 -6.82 -6.40
CA THR A 17 -13.58 -7.97 -5.92
C THR A 17 -14.40 -9.25 -5.84
N LEU A 18 -15.69 -9.17 -6.21
CA LEU A 18 -16.56 -10.33 -6.27
C LEU A 18 -16.15 -11.31 -7.38
N PRO A 19 -16.50 -12.60 -7.22
CA PRO A 19 -16.27 -13.60 -8.24
C PRO A 19 -16.83 -13.20 -9.61
N GLY A 20 -16.02 -13.36 -10.66
CA GLY A 20 -16.37 -12.98 -12.03
C GLY A 20 -16.00 -11.55 -12.44
N SER A 21 -15.48 -10.73 -11.53
CA SER A 21 -14.95 -9.39 -11.85
C SER A 21 -13.48 -9.45 -12.26
N SER A 22 -13.02 -8.45 -13.03
CA SER A 22 -11.62 -8.35 -13.45
C SER A 22 -10.64 -8.22 -12.28
N ALA A 23 -11.10 -7.79 -11.10
CA ALA A 23 -10.30 -7.62 -9.89
C ALA A 23 -10.57 -8.70 -8.81
N GLU A 24 -11.27 -9.79 -9.15
CA GLU A 24 -11.54 -10.92 -8.22
C GLU A 24 -10.26 -11.43 -7.54
N GLY A 25 -9.22 -11.70 -8.34
CA GLY A 25 -7.93 -12.19 -7.85
C GLY A 25 -6.97 -11.10 -7.36
N ALA A 26 -7.42 -9.86 -7.16
CA ALA A 26 -6.55 -8.76 -6.79
C ALA A 26 -5.84 -9.02 -5.46
N THR A 27 -4.59 -8.58 -5.39
CA THR A 27 -3.75 -8.60 -4.19
C THR A 27 -3.90 -7.32 -3.41
N ILE A 28 -3.82 -6.18 -4.09
CA ILE A 28 -4.15 -4.87 -3.51
C ILE A 28 -5.00 -4.06 -4.47
N ILE A 29 -5.70 -3.07 -3.90
CA ILE A 29 -6.49 -2.07 -4.60
C ILE A 29 -5.98 -0.68 -4.21
N LEU A 30 -5.98 0.24 -5.18
CA LEU A 30 -5.66 1.66 -5.05
C LEU A 30 -6.89 2.49 -5.42
N THR A 31 -7.65 2.92 -4.42
CA THR A 31 -8.88 3.69 -4.62
C THR A 31 -8.58 5.19 -4.55
N PRO A 32 -8.94 6.00 -5.56
CA PRO A 32 -8.75 7.45 -5.52
C PRO A 32 -9.52 8.10 -4.35
N GLU A 33 -8.86 8.92 -3.53
CA GLU A 33 -9.46 9.54 -2.34
C GLU A 33 -9.75 11.04 -2.47
N ASN A 34 -8.93 11.79 -3.21
CA ASN A 34 -9.13 13.23 -3.42
C ASN A 34 -9.66 13.53 -4.83
N ALA A 35 -10.18 14.74 -5.01
CA ALA A 35 -10.75 15.21 -6.26
C ALA A 35 -9.75 15.13 -7.43
N GLU A 36 -8.47 15.46 -7.20
CA GLU A 36 -7.42 15.35 -8.21
C GLU A 36 -7.21 13.89 -8.67
N ALA A 37 -7.17 12.93 -7.75
CA ALA A 37 -7.00 11.52 -8.10
C ALA A 37 -8.23 10.96 -8.82
N ARG A 38 -9.45 11.38 -8.43
CA ARG A 38 -10.68 10.97 -9.12
C ARG A 38 -10.79 11.56 -10.52
N LEU A 39 -10.40 12.83 -10.70
CA LEU A 39 -10.33 13.46 -12.02
C LEU A 39 -9.28 12.76 -12.90
N ALA A 40 -8.05 12.58 -12.41
CA ALA A 40 -6.98 11.93 -13.16
C ALA A 40 -7.34 10.48 -13.55
N PHE A 41 -8.00 9.74 -12.65
CA PHE A 41 -8.53 8.41 -12.96
C PHE A 41 -9.58 8.46 -14.09
N SER A 42 -10.53 9.41 -14.01
CA SER A 42 -11.57 9.58 -15.03
C SER A 42 -10.98 9.91 -16.40
N GLU A 43 -9.98 10.80 -16.46
CA GLU A 43 -9.27 11.13 -17.71
C GLU A 43 -8.63 9.89 -18.34
N VAL A 44 -7.98 9.04 -17.53
CA VAL A 44 -7.40 7.77 -18.01
C VAL A 44 -8.49 6.82 -18.48
N ALA A 45 -9.62 6.73 -17.76
CA ALA A 45 -10.76 5.89 -18.14
C ALA A 45 -11.37 6.33 -19.48
N GLU A 46 -11.54 7.64 -19.70
CA GLU A 46 -12.00 8.21 -20.97
C GLU A 46 -11.01 7.92 -22.10
N TRP A 47 -9.72 8.09 -21.85
CA TRP A 47 -8.67 7.78 -22.83
C TRP A 47 -8.70 6.30 -23.26
N LEU A 48 -9.04 5.38 -22.35
CA LEU A 48 -9.19 3.95 -22.66
C LEU A 48 -10.42 3.64 -23.52
N GLN A 49 -11.44 4.50 -23.53
CA GLN A 49 -12.65 4.33 -24.35
C GLN A 49 -12.48 4.84 -25.79
N GLY A 50 -11.47 5.68 -26.04
CA GLY A 50 -11.19 6.18 -27.37
C GLY A 50 -10.86 5.07 -28.37
N GLN A 51 -11.29 5.24 -29.61
CA GLN A 51 -10.86 4.40 -30.74
C GLN A 51 -9.57 4.97 -31.33
N SER A 52 -8.68 4.12 -31.82
CA SER A 52 -7.47 4.53 -32.55
C SER A 52 -7.03 3.41 -33.46
N GLU A 53 -6.57 3.76 -34.66
CA GLU A 53 -6.00 2.80 -35.62
C GLU A 53 -4.51 2.52 -35.36
N ASP A 54 -3.86 3.28 -34.47
CA ASP A 54 -2.45 3.07 -34.12
C ASP A 54 -2.28 1.80 -33.25
N PRO A 55 -1.60 0.76 -33.76
CA PRO A 55 -1.39 -0.49 -33.02
C PRO A 55 -0.63 -0.30 -31.70
N HIS A 56 0.31 0.66 -31.64
CA HIS A 56 1.07 0.93 -30.43
C HIS A 56 0.20 1.57 -29.35
N LEU A 57 -0.69 2.48 -29.75
CA LEU A 57 -1.64 3.09 -28.82
C LEU A 57 -2.67 2.07 -28.32
N GLN A 58 -3.16 1.17 -29.19
CA GLN A 58 -4.03 0.08 -28.79
C GLN A 58 -3.35 -0.85 -27.77
N ALA A 59 -2.11 -1.25 -28.01
CA ALA A 59 -1.35 -2.08 -27.06
C ALA A 59 -1.15 -1.38 -25.71
N ALA A 60 -0.88 -0.06 -25.73
CA ALA A 60 -0.74 0.73 -24.50
C ALA A 60 -2.06 0.79 -23.70
N ARG A 61 -3.19 0.99 -24.39
CA ARG A 61 -4.53 0.97 -23.77
C ARG A 61 -4.85 -0.40 -23.18
N GLN A 62 -4.64 -1.46 -23.94
CA GLN A 62 -4.86 -2.83 -23.48
C GLN A 62 -4.01 -3.16 -22.25
N HIS A 63 -2.73 -2.78 -22.24
CA HIS A 63 -1.86 -2.98 -21.10
C HIS A 63 -2.33 -2.21 -19.86
N THR A 64 -2.66 -0.92 -20.02
CA THR A 64 -3.15 -0.07 -18.93
C THR A 64 -4.46 -0.60 -18.34
N ARG A 65 -5.37 -1.10 -19.18
CA ARG A 65 -6.67 -1.65 -18.75
C ARG A 65 -6.55 -2.85 -17.81
N LYS A 66 -5.46 -3.64 -17.89
CA LYS A 66 -5.27 -4.83 -17.04
C LYS A 66 -5.23 -4.52 -15.55
N CYS A 67 -4.79 -3.32 -15.18
CA CYS A 67 -4.66 -2.90 -13.78
C CYS A 67 -5.79 -1.95 -13.35
N MET A 68 -6.87 -1.85 -14.12
CA MET A 68 -7.97 -0.90 -13.85
C MET A 68 -9.31 -1.61 -13.84
N TRP A 69 -10.12 -1.29 -12.85
CA TRP A 69 -11.56 -1.54 -12.87
C TRP A 69 -12.28 -0.21 -12.95
N ILE A 70 -13.21 -0.09 -13.90
CA ILE A 70 -13.93 1.14 -14.21
C ILE A 70 -15.42 0.85 -14.05
N SER A 71 -16.14 1.73 -13.35
CA SER A 71 -17.58 1.61 -13.13
C SER A 71 -18.36 1.54 -14.45
N SER A 72 -19.51 0.87 -14.44
CA SER A 72 -20.35 0.73 -15.62
C SER A 72 -20.96 2.05 -16.11
N LYS A 73 -21.14 3.03 -15.20
CA LYS A 73 -21.73 4.33 -15.49
C LYS A 73 -20.88 5.46 -14.89
N GLN A 74 -20.95 6.63 -15.53
CA GLN A 74 -20.43 7.86 -14.95
C GLN A 74 -21.30 8.31 -13.78
N GLN A 75 -20.66 8.94 -12.80
CA GLN A 75 -21.32 9.48 -11.62
C GLN A 75 -20.90 10.93 -11.41
N ASN A 76 -21.80 11.72 -10.83
CA ASN A 76 -21.53 13.11 -10.52
C ASN A 76 -20.55 13.23 -9.33
N ASP A 77 -19.56 14.12 -9.46
CA ASP A 77 -18.65 14.52 -8.39
C ASP A 77 -18.55 16.04 -8.24
N ARG A 78 -19.11 16.55 -7.14
CA ARG A 78 -19.16 17.98 -6.83
C ARG A 78 -17.80 18.58 -6.46
N GLU A 79 -16.89 17.78 -5.91
CA GLU A 79 -15.56 18.27 -5.49
C GLU A 79 -14.68 18.54 -6.72
N ILE A 80 -14.82 17.72 -7.76
CA ILE A 80 -14.13 17.95 -9.04
C ILE A 80 -14.64 19.22 -9.72
N GLY A 81 -15.95 19.47 -9.72
CA GLY A 81 -16.50 20.71 -10.25
C GLY A 81 -15.94 21.97 -9.56
N ARG A 82 -15.72 21.90 -8.24
CA ARG A 82 -15.06 22.99 -7.48
C ARG A 82 -13.58 23.11 -7.84
N LEU A 83 -12.88 21.99 -7.97
CA LEU A 83 -11.45 21.93 -8.31
C LEU A 83 -11.15 22.56 -9.68
N LEU A 84 -11.95 22.23 -10.69
CA LEU A 84 -11.80 22.78 -12.04
C LEU A 84 -12.06 24.30 -12.06
N ARG A 85 -13.05 24.77 -11.29
CA ARG A 85 -13.35 26.19 -11.15
C ARG A 85 -12.20 26.96 -10.49
N ALA A 86 -11.69 26.45 -9.38
CA ALA A 86 -10.55 27.05 -8.67
C ALA A 86 -9.29 27.10 -9.56
N THR A 87 -9.06 26.07 -10.37
CA THR A 87 -7.93 26.05 -11.32
C THR A 87 -8.10 27.10 -12.42
N SER A 88 -9.32 27.27 -12.94
CA SER A 88 -9.64 28.28 -13.96
C SER A 88 -9.51 29.73 -13.44
N GLU A 89 -9.96 29.97 -12.20
CA GLU A 89 -9.86 31.28 -11.53
C GLU A 89 -8.39 31.67 -11.25
N ASN A 90 -7.56 30.71 -10.83
CA ASN A 90 -6.13 30.92 -10.62
C ASN A 90 -5.34 31.18 -11.91
N LEU A 91 -5.80 30.67 -13.05
CA LEU A 91 -5.21 30.97 -14.36
C LEU A 91 -5.64 32.36 -14.88
N SER A 92 -6.85 32.81 -14.54
CA SER A 92 -7.37 34.12 -14.96
C SER A 92 -6.81 35.31 -14.16
N SER A 93 -6.26 35.10 -12.96
CA SER A 93 -5.76 36.17 -12.08
C SER A 93 -4.31 36.62 -12.35
N SER A 94 -3.64 36.08 -13.37
CA SER A 94 -2.21 36.32 -13.64
C SER A 94 -1.90 37.34 -14.76
N SER A 95 -2.82 38.27 -15.05
CA SER A 95 -2.56 39.41 -15.96
C SER A 95 -2.40 40.73 -15.20
N PRO A 96 -1.21 41.38 -15.19
CA PRO A 96 -1.06 42.75 -14.72
C PRO A 96 -1.20 43.70 -15.91
N ILE A 97 -2.38 44.30 -16.10
CA ILE A 97 -2.49 45.53 -16.90
C ILE A 97 -3.20 46.58 -16.07
N SER A 98 -2.39 47.51 -15.57
CA SER A 98 -2.78 48.84 -15.13
C SER A 98 -3.11 49.71 -16.34
N SER A 99 -4.36 50.15 -16.46
CA SER A 99 -4.72 51.43 -17.07
C SER A 99 -6.11 51.89 -16.58
N PRO A 100 -6.34 53.21 -16.42
CA PRO A 100 -7.42 53.74 -15.59
C PRO A 100 -8.74 53.90 -16.34
N ARG A 101 -9.82 53.70 -15.57
CA ARG A 101 -11.26 54.00 -15.77
C ARG A 101 -11.69 54.80 -17.01
N ASP A 102 -12.79 54.34 -17.59
CA ASP A 102 -13.97 55.20 -17.79
C ASP A 102 -15.29 54.43 -17.57
N PRO A 103 -16.36 55.07 -17.06
CA PRO A 103 -17.58 54.40 -16.61
C PRO A 103 -18.72 54.44 -17.65
N LYS A 104 -19.63 53.47 -17.50
CA LYS A 104 -20.98 53.34 -18.11
C LYS A 104 -21.06 52.47 -19.37
N SER A 105 -21.51 51.24 -19.15
CA SER A 105 -22.50 50.60 -20.02
C SER A 105 -23.26 49.57 -19.21
N SER A 106 -24.54 49.84 -19.01
CA SER A 106 -25.51 48.99 -18.37
C SER A 106 -25.80 47.77 -19.25
N PHE A 107 -25.14 46.66 -18.99
CA PHE A 107 -25.63 45.35 -19.40
C PHE A 107 -25.98 44.55 -18.15
N ARG A 108 -27.28 44.29 -18.01
CA ARG A 108 -27.82 43.27 -17.12
C ARG A 108 -27.12 41.95 -17.45
N SER A 109 -26.09 41.58 -16.71
CA SER A 109 -25.67 40.19 -16.64
C SER A 109 -26.75 39.48 -15.84
N ASN A 110 -27.60 38.72 -16.53
CA ASN A 110 -28.43 37.72 -15.91
C ASN A 110 -27.56 36.97 -14.89
N LYS A 111 -27.96 37.02 -13.62
CA LYS A 111 -27.57 36.01 -12.64
C LYS A 111 -28.04 34.69 -13.23
N SER A 112 -27.18 34.02 -14.00
CA SER A 112 -27.36 32.62 -14.29
C SER A 112 -27.33 31.93 -12.95
N GLU A 113 -28.49 31.41 -12.58
CA GLU A 113 -28.69 30.51 -11.46
C GLU A 113 -27.48 29.60 -11.28
N ASP A 114 -27.06 29.52 -10.03
CA ASP A 114 -25.96 28.73 -9.50
C ASP A 114 -26.28 27.22 -9.64
N LYS A 115 -26.49 26.76 -10.87
CA LYS A 115 -26.47 25.34 -11.21
C LYS A 115 -25.01 24.92 -11.07
N SER A 116 -24.66 24.43 -9.88
CA SER A 116 -23.46 23.64 -9.67
C SER A 116 -23.36 22.64 -10.81
N GLN A 117 -22.51 22.92 -11.81
CA GLN A 117 -22.30 22.02 -12.94
C GLN A 117 -21.84 20.69 -12.36
N GLU A 118 -22.76 19.73 -12.40
CA GLU A 118 -22.58 18.36 -11.98
C GLU A 118 -21.58 17.73 -12.95
N GLN A 119 -20.33 17.55 -12.52
CA GLN A 119 -19.30 16.98 -13.37
C GLN A 119 -19.44 15.45 -13.32
N LEU A 120 -19.91 14.87 -14.41
CA LEU A 120 -19.96 13.43 -14.59
C LEU A 120 -18.54 12.90 -14.82
N ILE A 121 -18.13 11.92 -14.01
CA ILE A 121 -16.82 11.27 -14.08
C ILE A 121 -16.95 9.76 -14.02
N TRP A 122 -15.97 9.06 -14.58
CA TRP A 122 -15.80 7.63 -14.36
C TRP A 122 -15.18 7.38 -12.98
N LYS A 123 -15.77 6.48 -12.21
CA LYS A 123 -15.23 6.02 -10.94
C LYS A 123 -14.62 4.63 -11.09
N GLY A 124 -13.81 4.25 -10.11
CA GLY A 124 -13.14 2.97 -10.10
C GLY A 124 -11.89 3.00 -9.25
N HIS A 125 -10.99 2.06 -9.51
CA HIS A 125 -9.74 1.91 -8.80
C HIS A 125 -8.71 1.20 -9.68
N TYR A 126 -7.45 1.31 -9.30
CA TYR A 126 -6.41 0.44 -9.81
C TYR A 126 -6.28 -0.79 -8.93
N PHE A 127 -5.81 -1.90 -9.48
CA PHE A 127 -5.48 -3.09 -8.72
C PHE A 127 -4.25 -3.77 -9.31
N ILE A 128 -3.56 -4.56 -8.49
CA ILE A 128 -2.53 -5.49 -8.97
C ILE A 128 -2.93 -6.89 -8.55
N SER A 129 -2.59 -7.88 -9.38
CA SER A 129 -2.79 -9.30 -9.09
C SER A 129 -1.48 -10.03 -9.36
N LEU A 130 -1.10 -10.95 -8.48
CA LEU A 130 0.07 -11.81 -8.72
C LEU A 130 -0.13 -12.75 -9.92
N ASP A 131 -1.36 -13.02 -10.34
CA ASP A 131 -1.62 -13.84 -11.54
C ASP A 131 -1.48 -13.03 -12.84
N GLN A 132 -1.43 -11.70 -12.74
CA GLN A 132 -1.20 -10.80 -13.86
C GLN A 132 0.06 -9.97 -13.57
N PRO A 133 1.26 -10.56 -13.73
CA PRO A 133 2.52 -9.89 -13.41
C PRO A 133 2.74 -8.65 -14.28
N PRO A 134 3.55 -7.68 -13.81
CA PRO A 134 3.89 -6.51 -14.59
C PRO A 134 4.75 -6.92 -15.79
N ARG A 135 4.93 -6.01 -16.76
CA ARG A 135 5.71 -6.29 -17.97
C ARG A 135 7.15 -6.72 -17.66
N ASN A 136 7.72 -6.22 -16.57
CA ASN A 136 9.00 -6.69 -16.05
C ASN A 136 8.84 -7.08 -14.58
N PRO A 137 8.61 -8.37 -14.27
CA PRO A 137 8.41 -8.85 -12.91
C PRO A 137 9.59 -8.55 -11.99
N SER A 138 10.85 -8.67 -12.45
CA SER A 138 12.02 -8.35 -11.63
C SER A 138 12.08 -6.88 -11.18
N ARG A 139 11.42 -5.98 -11.93
CA ARG A 139 11.33 -4.55 -11.62
C ARG A 139 10.09 -4.20 -10.80
N GLY A 140 9.00 -4.94 -10.93
CA GLY A 140 7.70 -4.61 -10.34
C GLY A 140 6.81 -3.72 -11.21
N TRP A 141 5.63 -3.41 -10.70
CA TRP A 141 4.65 -2.53 -11.36
C TRP A 141 5.15 -1.09 -11.30
N VAL A 142 5.48 -0.54 -12.47
CA VAL A 142 5.92 0.84 -12.58
C VAL A 142 4.69 1.76 -12.61
N VAL A 143 4.71 2.76 -11.74
CA VAL A 143 3.60 3.70 -11.53
C VAL A 143 4.03 5.11 -11.94
N GLY A 144 3.20 5.82 -12.71
CA GLY A 144 3.48 7.21 -13.10
C GLY A 144 2.52 7.77 -14.14
N SER A 145 2.87 8.92 -14.74
CA SER A 145 2.10 9.52 -15.84
C SER A 145 2.25 8.72 -17.13
N LEU A 146 1.31 8.84 -18.07
CA LEU A 146 1.36 8.15 -19.37
C LEU A 146 2.70 8.36 -20.07
N ARG A 147 3.22 7.30 -20.69
CA ARG A 147 4.47 7.31 -21.46
C ARG A 147 4.24 6.72 -22.83
N ASP A 148 5.05 7.18 -23.78
CA ASP A 148 5.06 6.64 -25.12
C ASP A 148 5.81 5.29 -25.14
N GLY A 149 5.45 4.43 -26.11
CA GLY A 149 6.15 3.17 -26.35
C GLY A 149 7.64 3.42 -26.66
N PRO A 150 8.57 2.52 -26.25
CA PRO A 150 8.35 1.19 -25.67
C PRO A 150 8.30 1.18 -24.14
N HIS A 151 8.28 2.33 -23.46
CA HIS A 151 8.51 2.41 -22.01
C HIS A 151 7.24 2.71 -21.22
N LEU A 152 6.18 1.93 -21.50
CA LEU A 152 4.91 2.03 -20.81
C LEU A 152 5.06 1.77 -19.31
N ASN A 153 4.26 2.46 -18.51
CA ASN A 153 4.04 2.13 -17.10
C ASN A 153 2.95 1.08 -17.00
N ASP A 154 3.04 0.21 -16.00
CA ASP A 154 2.00 -0.79 -15.72
C ASP A 154 0.75 -0.12 -15.14
N ILE A 155 0.94 0.92 -14.32
CA ILE A 155 -0.14 1.74 -13.74
C ILE A 155 0.03 3.19 -14.19
N VAL A 156 -0.90 3.64 -15.04
CA VAL A 156 -0.96 5.02 -15.54
C VAL A 156 -1.89 5.84 -14.65
N LEU A 157 -1.31 6.74 -13.85
CA LEU A 157 -2.05 7.56 -12.88
C LEU A 157 -2.70 8.80 -13.50
N CYS A 158 -2.10 9.35 -14.56
CA CYS A 158 -2.62 10.53 -15.24
C CYS A 158 -2.09 10.61 -16.67
N LEU A 159 -2.83 11.31 -17.52
CA LEU A 159 -2.41 11.62 -18.89
C LEU A 159 -1.41 12.79 -18.92
N ARG A 160 -0.76 12.98 -20.07
CA ARG A 160 0.17 14.10 -20.33
C ARG A 160 -0.49 15.28 -21.06
N SER A 161 -1.78 15.49 -20.83
CA SER A 161 -2.53 16.65 -21.34
C SER A 161 -2.75 17.67 -20.22
N GLY A 162 -3.05 18.92 -20.60
CA GLY A 162 -3.55 20.08 -19.82
C GLY A 162 -3.19 20.21 -18.33
N ASN A 163 -3.55 19.21 -17.54
CA ASN A 163 -3.47 19.14 -16.09
C ASN A 163 -2.18 18.45 -15.55
N GLU A 164 -1.21 18.05 -16.40
CA GLU A 164 0.04 17.38 -15.96
C GLU A 164 0.77 18.16 -14.85
N LYS A 165 0.80 19.50 -14.93
CA LYS A 165 1.43 20.36 -13.91
C LYS A 165 0.69 20.36 -12.57
N MET A 166 -0.62 20.11 -12.59
CA MET A 166 -1.49 20.11 -11.41
C MET A 166 -1.26 18.88 -10.53
N TYR A 167 -1.14 17.71 -11.17
CA TYR A 167 -0.99 16.44 -10.46
C TYR A 167 0.42 16.23 -9.89
N LYS A 168 1.44 16.89 -10.45
CA LYS A 168 2.84 16.76 -10.01
C LYS A 168 3.35 15.30 -9.98
N VAL A 169 2.75 14.45 -10.83
CA VAL A 169 3.16 13.06 -11.03
C VAL A 169 4.28 13.02 -12.06
N ARG A 170 5.32 12.21 -11.81
CA ARG A 170 6.38 11.99 -12.79
C ARG A 170 6.05 10.87 -13.75
N ARG A 171 6.72 10.88 -14.91
CA ARG A 171 6.70 9.76 -15.88
C ARG A 171 7.01 8.42 -15.23
N ASN A 172 8.06 8.36 -14.42
CA ASN A 172 8.39 7.22 -13.57
C ASN A 172 8.34 7.69 -12.13
N HIS A 173 7.22 7.49 -11.46
CA HIS A 173 7.02 8.03 -10.12
C HIS A 173 7.56 7.07 -9.06
N ALA A 174 7.02 5.84 -9.05
CA ALA A 174 7.31 4.82 -8.06
C ALA A 174 7.21 3.41 -8.66
N ILE A 175 7.63 2.42 -7.87
CA ILE A 175 7.49 0.99 -8.12
C ILE A 175 6.63 0.41 -7.00
N LEU A 176 5.66 -0.42 -7.36
CA LEU A 176 4.98 -1.33 -6.45
C LEU A 176 5.47 -2.75 -6.73
N GLN A 177 5.75 -3.54 -5.69
CA GLN A 177 6.17 -4.94 -5.84
C GLN A 177 5.97 -5.70 -4.51
N ILE A 178 5.97 -7.02 -4.56
CA ILE A 178 5.98 -7.89 -3.39
C ILE A 178 7.41 -8.03 -2.83
N ASP A 179 7.52 -7.91 -1.52
CA ASP A 179 8.74 -8.12 -0.76
C ASP A 179 8.98 -9.62 -0.51
N GLU A 180 10.21 -10.00 -0.18
CA GLU A 180 10.52 -11.37 0.23
C GLU A 180 9.66 -11.80 1.42
N ILE A 181 9.28 -10.86 2.30
CA ILE A 181 8.41 -11.13 3.44
C ILE A 181 6.92 -11.22 3.11
N SER A 182 6.54 -11.24 1.82
CA SER A 182 5.17 -11.34 1.28
C SER A 182 4.29 -10.10 1.37
N PHE A 183 4.80 -8.98 1.87
CA PHE A 183 4.07 -7.71 1.83
C PHE A 183 4.31 -6.98 0.53
N ILE A 184 3.30 -6.27 0.05
CA ILE A 184 3.52 -5.28 -0.99
C ILE A 184 4.36 -4.13 -0.42
N TYR A 185 5.27 -3.59 -1.21
CA TYR A 185 5.98 -2.36 -0.93
C TYR A 185 5.76 -1.33 -2.02
N VAL A 186 5.99 -0.07 -1.66
CA VAL A 186 6.19 1.03 -2.58
C VAL A 186 7.62 1.57 -2.46
N GLN A 187 8.23 1.88 -3.59
CA GLN A 187 9.55 2.51 -3.65
C GLN A 187 9.53 3.67 -4.65
N PRO A 188 9.87 4.91 -4.23
CA PRO A 188 10.08 6.01 -5.16
C PRO A 188 11.24 5.69 -6.12
N ILE A 189 11.07 5.96 -7.42
CA ILE A 189 12.14 5.72 -8.39
C ILE A 189 13.25 6.78 -8.26
N THR A 190 12.90 7.99 -7.81
CA THR A 190 13.84 9.09 -7.62
C THR A 190 13.50 9.85 -6.35
N GLU A 191 14.49 10.41 -5.67
CA GLU A 191 14.28 11.26 -4.47
C GLU A 191 13.49 12.53 -4.75
N ARG A 192 13.51 12.95 -6.02
CA ARG A 192 12.72 14.09 -6.47
C ARG A 192 11.23 13.74 -6.43
N SER A 193 10.83 12.46 -6.52
CA SER A 193 9.42 12.03 -6.57
C SER A 193 8.79 12.25 -5.21
N ILE A 194 7.63 12.89 -5.19
CA ILE A 194 6.88 13.14 -3.96
C ILE A 194 5.94 11.95 -3.79
N THR A 195 6.47 10.88 -3.21
CA THR A 195 5.67 9.73 -2.79
C THR A 195 5.51 9.79 -1.28
N MET A 196 4.27 9.69 -0.79
CA MET A 196 3.97 9.79 0.64
C MET A 196 3.15 8.59 1.08
N VAL A 197 3.44 8.07 2.27
CA VAL A 197 2.66 7.01 2.92
C VAL A 197 2.17 7.54 4.26
N ASN A 198 0.85 7.53 4.47
CA ASN A 198 0.19 8.09 5.66
C ASN A 198 0.57 9.55 5.99
N GLY A 199 0.96 10.33 4.98
CA GLY A 199 1.38 11.73 5.15
C GLY A 199 2.89 11.93 5.23
N ASP A 200 3.68 10.86 5.35
CA ASP A 200 5.14 10.95 5.43
C ASP A 200 5.77 10.74 4.06
N LYS A 201 6.61 11.69 3.62
CA LYS A 201 7.40 11.52 2.39
C LYS A 201 8.43 10.42 2.58
N ILE A 202 8.40 9.43 1.70
CA ILE A 202 9.38 8.34 1.68
C ILE A 202 10.47 8.59 0.63
N SER A 203 11.70 8.18 0.93
CA SER A 203 12.85 8.21 -0.01
C SER A 203 13.35 6.81 -0.36
N ARG A 204 12.92 5.80 0.39
CA ARG A 204 13.31 4.39 0.23
C ARG A 204 12.06 3.52 0.18
N LYS A 205 12.28 2.21 -0.02
CA LYS A 205 11.25 1.18 0.05
C LYS A 205 10.47 1.28 1.37
N ARG A 206 9.15 1.18 1.28
CA ARG A 206 8.20 1.12 2.40
C ARG A 206 7.28 -0.06 2.19
N VAL A 207 7.26 -1.04 3.10
CA VAL A 207 6.32 -2.17 3.03
C VAL A 207 4.97 -1.78 3.65
N PHE A 208 3.89 -2.37 3.14
CA PHE A 208 2.55 -2.25 3.70
C PHE A 208 2.31 -3.42 4.65
N ASN A 209 2.70 -3.23 5.91
CA ASN A 209 2.49 -4.18 7.01
C ASN A 209 1.14 -3.97 7.75
N GLN A 210 0.23 -3.19 7.15
CA GLN A 210 -1.13 -2.93 7.62
C GLN A 210 -2.10 -3.25 6.47
N SER A 211 -3.35 -3.59 6.80
CA SER A 211 -4.38 -3.93 5.81
C SER A 211 -4.74 -2.77 4.88
N SER A 212 -4.57 -1.53 5.35
CA SER A 212 -4.75 -0.33 4.54
C SER A 212 -3.81 0.80 4.93
N ALA A 213 -3.53 1.69 3.98
CA ALA A 213 -2.79 2.94 4.20
C ALA A 213 -3.24 4.01 3.20
N ARG A 214 -2.86 5.27 3.44
CA ARG A 214 -2.96 6.34 2.45
C ARG A 214 -1.65 6.43 1.69
N LEU A 215 -1.73 6.43 0.37
CA LEU A 215 -0.60 6.51 -0.55
C LEU A 215 -0.79 7.70 -1.47
N ALA A 216 0.19 8.59 -1.55
CA ALA A 216 0.15 9.72 -2.46
C ALA A 216 1.27 9.67 -3.49
N PHE A 217 0.95 10.05 -4.73
CA PHE A 217 1.88 10.26 -5.82
C PHE A 217 1.71 11.70 -6.33
N GLY A 218 2.61 12.60 -5.91
CA GLY A 218 2.42 14.03 -6.17
C GLY A 218 1.20 14.54 -5.41
N SER A 219 0.26 15.14 -6.14
CA SER A 219 -1.02 15.65 -5.62
C SER A 219 -2.14 14.59 -5.64
N LEU A 220 -1.88 13.37 -6.11
CA LEU A 220 -2.89 12.31 -6.23
C LEU A 220 -2.87 11.41 -4.99
N TYR A 221 -3.95 11.39 -4.22
CA TYR A 221 -4.10 10.59 -3.01
C TYR A 221 -4.96 9.37 -3.28
N TYR A 222 -4.48 8.22 -2.83
CA TYR A 222 -5.13 6.93 -2.95
C TYR A 222 -5.19 6.26 -1.59
N ARG A 223 -6.21 5.43 -1.40
CA ARG A 223 -6.25 4.41 -0.36
C ARG A 223 -5.71 3.13 -0.95
N ILE A 224 -4.60 2.65 -0.41
CA ILE A 224 -4.10 1.31 -0.70
C ILE A 224 -4.69 0.33 0.30
N GLN A 225 -5.22 -0.80 -0.16
CA GLN A 225 -5.77 -1.86 0.70
C GLN A 225 -5.41 -3.23 0.13
N TYR A 226 -5.13 -4.19 1.03
CA TYR A 226 -5.13 -5.60 0.66
C TYR A 226 -6.55 -6.02 0.28
N ALA A 227 -6.68 -6.62 -0.90
CA ALA A 227 -7.96 -6.99 -1.48
C ALA A 227 -8.40 -8.38 -1.01
N ARG A 228 -9.67 -8.72 -1.20
CA ARG A 228 -10.24 -10.02 -0.82
C ARG A 228 -9.41 -11.21 -1.30
N GLY A 229 -8.88 -11.15 -2.53
CA GLY A 229 -8.03 -12.20 -3.10
C GLY A 229 -6.72 -12.45 -2.35
N SER A 230 -6.26 -11.51 -1.50
CA SER A 230 -5.09 -11.68 -0.63
C SER A 230 -5.38 -12.37 0.71
N TYR A 231 -6.66 -12.56 1.04
CA TYR A 231 -7.10 -13.28 2.24
C TYR A 231 -7.64 -14.68 1.91
N ALA A 232 -7.62 -15.07 0.63
CA ALA A 232 -8.01 -16.41 0.20
C ALA A 232 -7.00 -17.47 0.66
N ASP A 233 -7.48 -18.69 0.93
CA ASP A 233 -6.67 -19.80 1.45
C ASP A 233 -5.51 -20.19 0.52
N ASP A 234 -5.66 -19.99 -0.79
CA ASP A 234 -4.66 -20.28 -1.81
C ASP A 234 -3.63 -19.15 -2.01
N TYR A 235 -3.85 -17.97 -1.43
CA TYR A 235 -2.99 -16.80 -1.61
C TYR A 235 -1.52 -17.04 -1.23
N PRO A 236 -1.18 -17.71 -0.11
CA PRO A 236 0.21 -18.04 0.21
C PRO A 236 0.91 -18.86 -0.88
N SER A 237 0.17 -19.76 -1.55
CA SER A 237 0.68 -20.54 -2.68
C SER A 237 0.91 -19.67 -3.91
N ARG A 238 0.01 -18.71 -4.18
CA ARG A 238 0.17 -17.72 -5.26
C ARG A 238 1.39 -16.82 -5.04
N VAL A 239 1.61 -16.36 -3.80
CA VAL A 239 2.82 -15.61 -3.41
C VAL A 239 4.07 -16.44 -3.64
N LYS A 240 4.11 -17.67 -3.11
CA LYS A 240 5.25 -18.57 -3.28
C LYS A 240 5.59 -18.80 -4.75
N ARG A 241 4.57 -19.04 -5.58
CA ARG A 241 4.71 -19.20 -7.03
C ARG A 241 5.30 -17.95 -7.67
N TYR A 242 4.75 -16.77 -7.38
CA TYR A 242 5.26 -15.50 -7.92
C TYR A 242 6.71 -15.25 -7.53
N LEU A 243 7.06 -15.46 -6.25
CA LEU A 243 8.42 -15.24 -5.77
C LEU A 243 9.44 -16.22 -6.39
N ASP A 244 9.07 -17.48 -6.61
CA ASP A 244 9.91 -18.50 -7.25
C ASP A 244 10.07 -18.23 -8.75
N GLU A 245 8.95 -18.07 -9.48
CA GLU A 245 8.94 -17.96 -10.94
C GLU A 245 9.46 -16.61 -11.47
N HIS A 246 9.20 -15.52 -10.73
CA HIS A 246 9.45 -14.16 -11.24
C HIS A 246 10.57 -13.41 -10.53
N LEU A 247 10.72 -13.62 -9.21
CA LEU A 247 11.75 -12.93 -8.43
C LEU A 247 12.97 -13.82 -8.12
N GLN A 248 12.89 -15.11 -8.43
CA GLN A 248 13.96 -16.10 -8.20
C GLN A 248 14.46 -16.10 -6.75
N ILE A 249 13.55 -15.88 -5.79
CA ILE A 249 13.89 -15.88 -4.36
C ILE A 249 14.15 -17.33 -3.92
N PRO A 250 15.29 -17.62 -3.25
CA PRO A 250 15.61 -18.97 -2.79
C PRO A 250 14.50 -19.62 -1.97
N LYS A 251 14.15 -20.88 -2.28
CA LYS A 251 13.06 -21.64 -1.63
C LYS A 251 13.20 -21.74 -0.11
N THR A 252 14.43 -21.81 0.40
CA THR A 252 14.71 -21.82 1.85
C THR A 252 14.33 -20.51 2.53
N LEU A 253 14.43 -19.38 1.82
CA LEU A 253 13.94 -18.10 2.32
C LEU A 253 12.42 -18.06 2.25
N LEU A 254 11.79 -18.59 1.19
CA LEU A 254 10.32 -18.60 1.06
C LEU A 254 9.62 -19.29 2.25
N GLU A 255 10.10 -20.45 2.69
CA GLU A 255 9.50 -21.18 3.82
C GLU A 255 9.57 -20.41 5.15
N LEU A 256 10.55 -19.52 5.29
CA LEU A 256 10.73 -18.68 6.48
C LEU A 256 10.06 -17.30 6.32
N SER A 257 9.94 -16.81 5.09
CA SER A 257 9.59 -15.43 4.76
C SER A 257 8.10 -15.18 4.51
N LEU A 258 7.27 -16.21 4.32
CA LEU A 258 5.82 -16.00 4.16
C LEU A 258 5.19 -15.44 5.44
N THR A 259 4.96 -14.13 5.45
CA THR A 259 4.20 -13.45 6.50
C THR A 259 2.73 -13.47 6.10
N PRO A 260 1.79 -13.78 7.02
CA PRO A 260 0.37 -13.68 6.73
C PRO A 260 0.00 -12.27 6.26
N THR A 261 -0.98 -12.17 5.36
CA THR A 261 -1.57 -10.90 4.95
C THR A 261 -2.03 -10.11 6.19
N PRO A 262 -1.72 -8.81 6.31
CA PRO A 262 -2.06 -8.03 7.50
C PRO A 262 -3.56 -8.06 7.80
N SER A 263 -3.95 -8.22 9.06
CA SER A 263 -5.36 -8.29 9.45
C SER A 263 -6.14 -7.02 9.10
N GLU A 264 -7.38 -7.18 8.63
CA GLU A 264 -8.35 -6.08 8.49
C GLU A 264 -8.75 -5.48 9.84
N SER A 265 -8.69 -6.26 10.92
CA SER A 265 -8.93 -5.78 12.27
C SER A 265 -7.74 -4.96 12.79
N SER A 266 -8.01 -4.03 13.73
CA SER A 266 -7.03 -3.08 14.26
C SER A 266 -5.66 -3.72 14.51
N PRO A 267 -4.60 -3.30 13.80
CA PRO A 267 -3.29 -3.93 13.92
C PRO A 267 -2.72 -3.69 15.32
N ILE A 268 -2.23 -4.75 15.97
CA ILE A 268 -1.52 -4.61 17.24
C ILE A 268 -0.12 -4.11 16.93
N THR A 269 0.18 -2.88 17.37
CA THR A 269 1.47 -2.23 17.16
C THR A 269 2.18 -2.05 18.51
N ILE A 270 3.45 -2.45 18.59
CA ILE A 270 4.33 -2.24 19.73
C ILE A 270 5.57 -1.49 19.25
N GLY A 271 5.67 -0.20 19.60
CA GLY A 271 6.70 0.68 19.03
C GLY A 271 6.56 0.77 17.51
N GLN A 272 7.61 0.43 16.77
CA GLN A 272 7.62 0.38 15.30
C GLN A 272 7.16 -0.97 14.71
N TRP A 273 6.83 -1.95 15.56
CA TRP A 273 6.57 -3.32 15.16
C TRP A 273 5.07 -3.61 15.11
N THR A 274 4.58 -4.02 13.95
CA THR A 274 3.23 -4.54 13.77
C THR A 274 3.24 -6.05 13.90
N VAL A 275 2.42 -6.58 14.80
CA VAL A 275 2.28 -8.03 15.02
C VAL A 275 1.56 -8.66 13.82
N SER A 276 2.26 -9.55 13.11
CA SER A 276 1.81 -10.13 11.84
C SER A 276 1.12 -11.48 12.02
N ALA A 277 1.49 -12.21 13.07
CA ALA A 277 0.85 -13.44 13.49
C ALA A 277 0.61 -13.36 15.00
N GLY A 278 -0.42 -14.05 15.49
CA GLY A 278 -0.73 -14.13 16.92
C GLY A 278 0.41 -14.74 17.76
N THR A 279 0.06 -15.42 18.86
CA THR A 279 1.09 -16.12 19.65
C THR A 279 1.58 -17.35 18.89
N VAL A 280 2.83 -17.33 18.44
CA VAL A 280 3.50 -18.46 17.75
C VAL A 280 4.21 -19.38 18.74
N GLY A 281 4.52 -18.89 19.94
CA GLY A 281 5.12 -19.69 20.99
C GLY A 281 4.69 -19.22 22.37
N LYS A 282 4.44 -20.17 23.28
CA LYS A 282 4.13 -19.88 24.68
C LYS A 282 5.05 -20.71 25.57
N GLY A 283 5.72 -20.06 26.50
CA GLY A 283 6.56 -20.70 27.50
C GLY A 283 6.24 -20.20 28.90
N ALA A 284 6.92 -20.78 29.90
CA ALA A 284 6.75 -20.39 31.30
C ALA A 284 7.03 -18.90 31.54
N SER A 285 7.95 -18.32 30.78
CA SER A 285 8.40 -16.93 30.95
C SER A 285 7.72 -15.93 30.01
N GLY A 286 6.69 -16.32 29.25
CA GLY A 286 5.97 -15.39 28.39
C GLY A 286 5.51 -15.97 27.05
N MET A 287 5.08 -15.06 26.17
CA MET A 287 4.54 -15.39 24.84
C MET A 287 5.38 -14.74 23.76
N VAL A 288 5.49 -15.40 22.61
CA VAL A 288 6.26 -14.95 21.46
C VAL A 288 5.32 -14.80 20.28
N SER A 289 5.43 -13.67 19.59
CA SER A 289 4.73 -13.36 18.34
C SER A 289 5.74 -13.01 17.25
N ILE A 290 5.30 -13.08 15.99
CA ILE A 290 6.08 -12.55 14.86
C ILE A 290 5.59 -11.14 14.60
N ALA A 291 6.51 -10.20 14.48
CA ALA A 291 6.21 -8.83 14.13
C ALA A 291 7.09 -8.34 13.00
N SER A 292 6.66 -7.26 12.37
CA SER A 292 7.35 -6.66 11.24
C SER A 292 7.22 -5.15 11.28
N ASN A 293 8.28 -4.45 10.89
CA ASN A 293 8.22 -3.01 10.70
C ASN A 293 7.90 -2.68 9.25
N ASP A 294 7.78 -1.39 9.03
CA ASP A 294 7.47 -0.77 7.76
C ASP A 294 8.65 -0.69 6.77
N HIS A 295 9.84 -1.14 7.17
CA HIS A 295 11.01 -1.33 6.29
C HIS A 295 11.11 -2.77 5.75
N GLY A 296 10.24 -3.68 6.22
CA GLY A 296 10.27 -5.09 5.86
C GLY A 296 11.15 -5.95 6.78
N GLN A 297 11.61 -5.41 7.90
CA GLN A 297 12.35 -6.19 8.89
C GLN A 297 11.37 -7.02 9.72
N ARG A 298 11.72 -8.29 9.94
CA ARG A 298 10.94 -9.24 10.73
C ARG A 298 11.64 -9.60 12.02
N VAL A 299 10.88 -9.66 13.10
CA VAL A 299 11.39 -9.90 14.45
C VAL A 299 10.52 -10.88 15.22
N ALA A 300 11.14 -11.60 16.15
CA ALA A 300 10.44 -12.31 17.21
C ALA A 300 10.19 -11.33 18.36
N LEU A 301 8.93 -11.18 18.75
CA LEU A 301 8.51 -10.29 19.82
C LEU A 301 8.10 -11.12 21.04
N LYS A 302 8.95 -11.13 22.07
CA LYS A 302 8.68 -11.85 23.31
C LYS A 302 8.09 -10.92 24.37
N ARG A 303 6.82 -11.13 24.70
CA ARG A 303 6.10 -10.45 25.78
C ARG A 303 6.29 -11.18 27.11
N VAL A 304 6.81 -10.47 28.09
CA VAL A 304 6.98 -10.93 29.48
C VAL A 304 6.13 -10.07 30.39
N GLN A 305 5.23 -10.70 31.12
CA GLN A 305 4.45 -10.04 32.17
C GLN A 305 5.37 -9.79 33.35
N VAL A 306 5.63 -8.52 33.67
CA VAL A 306 6.60 -8.16 34.69
C VAL A 306 6.09 -8.50 36.10
N GLY A 307 4.78 -8.39 36.33
CA GLY A 307 4.13 -8.76 37.58
C GLY A 307 4.88 -8.28 38.83
N ARG A 308 5.12 -9.20 39.78
CA ARG A 308 5.88 -8.94 41.02
C ARG A 308 7.40 -9.16 40.88
N ASP A 309 7.89 -9.74 39.79
CA ASP A 309 9.30 -10.17 39.66
C ASP A 309 10.13 -9.26 38.73
N ARG A 310 10.06 -7.96 39.03
CA ARG A 310 10.77 -6.89 38.30
C ARG A 310 12.28 -7.05 38.29
N GLU A 311 12.82 -7.52 39.41
CA GLU A 311 14.26 -7.69 39.56
C GLU A 311 14.77 -8.78 38.63
N HIS A 312 14.04 -9.89 38.51
CA HIS A 312 14.36 -10.92 37.53
C HIS A 312 14.30 -10.40 36.10
N THR A 313 13.22 -9.70 35.72
CA THR A 313 13.10 -9.15 34.36
C THR A 313 14.24 -8.18 34.03
N ARG A 314 14.63 -7.31 34.97
CA ARG A 314 15.77 -6.39 34.79
C ARG A 314 17.11 -7.12 34.67
N LYS A 315 17.31 -8.19 35.46
CA LYS A 315 18.48 -9.08 35.34
C LYS A 315 18.53 -9.77 33.98
N VAL A 316 17.38 -10.23 33.48
CA VAL A 316 17.27 -10.84 32.14
C VAL A 316 17.57 -9.81 31.06
N GLN A 317 17.00 -8.62 31.14
CA GLN A 317 17.29 -7.52 30.22
C GLN A 317 18.79 -7.20 30.14
N THR A 318 19.42 -6.96 31.30
CA THR A 318 20.85 -6.62 31.37
C THR A 318 21.73 -7.71 30.75
N LYS A 319 21.38 -8.98 30.97
CA LYS A 319 22.08 -10.13 30.36
C LYS A 319 21.92 -10.14 28.84
N LEU A 320 20.70 -9.93 28.32
CA LEU A 320 20.44 -9.93 26.89
C LEU A 320 21.13 -8.75 26.18
N GLU A 321 21.13 -7.57 26.78
CA GLU A 321 21.85 -6.40 26.27
C GLU A 321 23.37 -6.65 26.22
N THR A 322 23.92 -7.24 27.29
CA THR A 322 25.35 -7.60 27.34
C THR A 322 25.70 -8.63 26.27
N LEU A 323 24.87 -9.66 26.09
CA LEU A 323 25.05 -10.66 25.05
C LEU A 323 24.96 -10.05 23.64
N ALA A 324 24.00 -9.16 23.39
CA ALA A 324 23.87 -8.48 22.10
C ALA A 324 25.10 -7.63 21.77
N ALA A 325 25.62 -6.87 22.75
CA ALA A 325 26.84 -6.09 22.59
C ALA A 325 28.07 -6.98 22.31
N LEU A 326 28.17 -8.13 22.99
CA LEU A 326 29.25 -9.09 22.75
C LEU A 326 29.16 -9.72 21.36
N CYS A 327 27.96 -10.11 20.91
CA CYS A 327 27.74 -10.67 19.57
C CYS A 327 28.18 -9.68 18.49
N GLN A 328 27.80 -8.40 18.63
CA GLN A 328 28.19 -7.34 17.70
C GLN A 328 29.70 -7.13 17.67
N ARG A 329 30.36 -7.08 18.84
CA ARG A 329 31.83 -6.92 18.93
C ARG A 329 32.60 -8.10 18.34
N LYS A 330 32.06 -9.30 18.40
CA LYS A 330 32.71 -10.54 17.92
C LYS A 330 32.24 -10.99 16.55
N ASN A 331 31.32 -10.26 15.91
CA ASN A 331 30.67 -10.64 14.66
C ASN A 331 30.09 -12.07 14.70
N GLU A 332 29.51 -12.45 15.84
CA GLU A 332 28.92 -13.78 16.04
C GLU A 332 27.48 -13.80 15.50
N ASN A 333 27.23 -14.64 14.51
CA ASN A 333 25.95 -14.72 13.78
C ASN A 333 25.11 -15.94 14.18
N ARG A 334 25.59 -16.81 15.08
CA ARG A 334 24.85 -18.00 15.56
C ARG A 334 23.99 -17.73 16.79
N LEU A 335 24.05 -16.53 17.37
CA LEU A 335 23.30 -16.15 18.55
C LEU A 335 22.14 -15.21 18.17
N LEU A 336 21.01 -15.40 18.84
CA LEU A 336 19.87 -14.50 18.70
C LEU A 336 20.26 -13.10 19.16
N ARG A 337 19.97 -12.08 18.34
CA ARG A 337 20.31 -10.69 18.65
C ARG A 337 19.12 -10.02 19.30
N LEU A 338 19.34 -9.35 20.43
CA LEU A 338 18.38 -8.39 20.97
C LEU A 338 18.51 -7.09 20.15
N ILE A 339 17.41 -6.65 19.56
CA ILE A 339 17.34 -5.40 18.81
C ILE A 339 17.01 -4.24 19.74
N GLU A 340 15.94 -4.40 20.50
CA GLU A 340 15.46 -3.39 21.45
C GLU A 340 14.58 -4.02 22.54
N VAL A 341 14.34 -3.24 23.60
CA VAL A 341 13.42 -3.58 24.68
C VAL A 341 12.40 -2.46 24.78
N ILE A 342 11.12 -2.82 24.68
CA ILE A 342 10.00 -1.88 24.74
C ILE A 342 9.25 -2.15 26.05
N THR A 343 8.79 -1.08 26.70
CA THR A 343 7.92 -1.16 27.89
C THR A 343 6.91 -0.02 27.88
N ASP A 344 5.71 -0.28 28.36
CA ASP A 344 4.63 0.70 28.55
C ASP A 344 4.78 1.49 29.86
N ASP A 345 5.77 1.13 30.68
CA ASP A 345 6.01 1.69 32.00
C ASP A 345 7.47 2.15 32.17
N VAL A 346 7.82 3.22 31.47
CA VAL A 346 9.16 3.83 31.51
C VAL A 346 9.57 4.21 32.94
N ARG A 347 8.61 4.56 33.79
CA ARG A 347 8.85 4.94 35.20
C ARG A 347 8.88 3.74 36.15
N SER A 348 8.63 2.53 35.66
CA SER A 348 8.52 1.31 36.46
C SER A 348 7.53 1.48 37.63
N ALA A 349 6.41 2.18 37.45
CA ALA A 349 5.40 2.41 38.49
C ALA A 349 4.22 1.42 38.42
N ASN A 350 3.96 0.84 37.25
CA ASN A 350 2.84 -0.06 36.96
C ASN A 350 3.18 -1.55 37.17
N ARG A 351 2.51 -2.20 38.12
CA ARG A 351 2.73 -3.61 38.49
C ARG A 351 2.19 -4.62 37.46
N ILE A 352 1.48 -4.15 36.44
CA ILE A 352 0.89 -4.96 35.36
C ILE A 352 1.58 -4.65 34.03
N ALA A 353 2.66 -3.87 34.05
CA ALA A 353 3.42 -3.54 32.85
C ALA A 353 3.93 -4.79 32.15
N ASP A 354 3.89 -4.75 30.82
CA ASP A 354 4.51 -5.75 29.96
C ASP A 354 5.89 -5.23 29.52
N VAL A 355 6.84 -6.15 29.37
CA VAL A 355 8.13 -5.88 28.72
C VAL A 355 8.21 -6.73 27.47
N TRP A 356 8.55 -6.09 26.35
CA TRP A 356 8.71 -6.73 25.07
C TRP A 356 10.18 -6.76 24.67
N PHE A 357 10.72 -7.96 24.49
CA PHE A 357 12.05 -8.16 23.92
C PHE A 357 11.92 -8.40 22.42
N VAL A 358 12.54 -7.53 21.63
CA VAL A 358 12.57 -7.63 20.16
C VAL A 358 13.83 -8.36 19.75
N GLN A 359 13.70 -9.49 19.05
CA GLN A 359 14.82 -10.39 18.77
C GLN A 359 14.89 -10.86 17.31
N GLU A 360 16.10 -11.16 16.84
CA GLU A 360 16.40 -11.69 15.49
C GLU A 360 17.19 -13.01 15.53
N PRO A 361 16.97 -13.93 14.56
CA PRO A 361 15.93 -13.90 13.53
C PRO A 361 14.54 -14.28 14.06
N ALA A 362 13.50 -13.89 13.33
CA ALA A 362 12.15 -14.45 13.50
C ALA A 362 12.07 -15.80 12.78
N ALA A 363 11.85 -16.89 13.51
CA ALA A 363 11.65 -18.22 12.94
C ALA A 363 10.25 -18.74 13.27
N GLN A 364 9.58 -19.34 12.28
CA GLN A 364 8.28 -19.98 12.48
C GLN A 364 8.45 -21.37 13.14
N ASP A 365 9.52 -22.07 12.79
CA ASP A 365 9.85 -23.38 13.34
C ASP A 365 11.21 -23.37 14.03
N ILE A 366 11.34 -24.17 15.08
CA ILE A 366 12.60 -24.49 15.74
C ILE A 366 13.14 -25.82 15.23
N LEU A 367 14.44 -26.08 15.45
CA LEU A 367 15.12 -27.28 14.98
C LEU A 367 14.34 -28.57 15.31
N SER A 368 13.80 -28.70 16.52
CA SER A 368 13.03 -29.88 16.92
C SER A 368 11.76 -30.07 16.08
N THR A 369 10.99 -29.00 15.85
CA THR A 369 9.77 -29.05 15.04
C THR A 369 10.08 -29.37 13.58
N ALA A 370 11.12 -28.75 13.03
CA ALA A 370 11.59 -29.03 11.68
C ALA A 370 12.06 -30.49 11.52
N LEU A 371 12.66 -31.05 12.57
CA LEU A 371 13.09 -32.45 12.60
C LEU A 371 11.91 -33.42 12.68
N THR A 372 10.91 -33.12 13.53
CA THR A 372 9.66 -33.90 13.60
C THR A 372 8.85 -33.85 12.30
N ARG A 373 8.86 -32.71 11.60
CA ARG A 373 8.20 -32.53 10.30
C ARG A 373 8.97 -33.12 9.11
N GLY A 374 10.15 -33.69 9.34
CA GLY A 374 10.98 -34.28 8.28
C GLY A 374 11.51 -33.25 7.28
N LEU A 375 11.64 -31.98 7.68
CA LEU A 375 12.15 -30.90 6.81
C LEU A 375 13.66 -31.03 6.52
N PHE A 376 14.36 -31.86 7.29
CA PHE A 376 15.75 -32.20 7.02
C PHE A 376 15.83 -33.48 6.20
N LYS A 377 16.54 -33.43 5.06
CA LYS A 377 16.91 -34.65 4.33
C LYS A 377 17.77 -35.52 5.25
N GLN A 378 17.48 -36.82 5.31
CA GLN A 378 18.43 -37.79 5.86
C GLN A 378 19.75 -37.60 5.11
N GLY A 379 20.79 -37.22 5.85
CA GLY A 379 22.12 -37.10 5.26
C GLY A 379 22.50 -38.44 4.64
N ARG A 380 23.02 -38.42 3.41
CA ARG A 380 23.74 -39.60 2.90
C ARG A 380 24.94 -39.79 3.83
N GLU A 381 24.93 -40.87 4.59
CA GLU A 381 26.12 -41.38 5.26
C GLU A 381 27.23 -41.46 4.19
N ARG A 382 28.35 -40.80 4.48
CA ARG A 382 29.56 -40.89 3.66
C ARG A 382 30.45 -41.98 4.21
#